data_AF-A0A8C2WAM1-F1
#
_entry.id   AF-A0A8C2WAM1-F1
#
_cell.length_a   1.000
_cell.length_b   1.000
_cell.length_c   1.000
_cell.angle_alpha   90.00
_cell.angle_beta   90.00
_cell.angle_gamma   90.00
#
_symmetry.space_group_name_H-M   'P 1'
#
loop_
_entity.id
_entity.type
_entity.pdbx_description
1 polymer ?
#
loop_
_entity_poly.entity_id
_entity_poly.type
_entity_poly.pdbx_seq_one_letter_code
_entity_poly.pdbx_strand_id
1 'polypeptide(L)'
;MEWRQQTSVSCGDAFNEARRWIEEVTVKSFGCNDFRAALENGVLLCDLINRLKPGIIRRVNRLSTPIAGLDNVNVFLKACGKVGLNVSQLFHPGDLQDLSTRATLRRDESARRLKNVLITIYWLGRKAHLDSFYSGPQLNFKAFEGLLGLALSKVNYVTSNPHFFFFVF
;
A
#
# COMPACT_ATOMS: atom_id res chain seq x y z
N MET A 1 23.86 -10.62 29.08
CA MET A 1 23.86 -9.87 27.80
C MET A 1 22.57 -10.22 27.09
N GLU A 2 21.54 -9.42 27.36
CA GLU A 2 20.23 -9.55 26.73
C GLU A 2 20.36 -9.11 25.27
N TRP A 3 20.43 -10.09 24.38
CA TRP A 3 20.24 -9.84 22.96
C TRP A 3 18.80 -9.36 22.79
N ARG A 4 18.66 -8.05 22.57
CA ARG A 4 17.43 -7.38 22.19
C ARG A 4 16.71 -8.25 21.16
N GLN A 5 15.62 -8.88 21.59
CA GLN A 5 14.57 -9.31 20.67
C GLN A 5 14.11 -8.03 19.98
N GLN A 6 14.66 -7.77 18.79
CA GLN A 6 14.11 -6.79 17.88
C GLN A 6 12.68 -7.29 17.67
N THR A 7 11.72 -6.67 18.35
CA THR A 7 10.31 -7.07 18.34
C THR A 7 9.84 -7.03 16.89
N SER A 8 9.85 -8.20 16.26
CA SER A 8 9.25 -8.42 14.96
C SER A 8 7.75 -8.36 15.19
N VAL A 9 7.21 -7.16 15.37
CA VAL A 9 5.78 -6.98 15.27
C VAL A 9 5.45 -7.31 13.82
N SER A 10 4.88 -8.50 13.64
CA SER A 10 4.82 -9.18 12.35
C SER A 10 3.99 -8.33 11.38
N CYS A 11 4.59 -7.89 10.27
CA CYS A 11 3.85 -7.23 9.20
C CYS A 11 2.90 -8.21 8.48
N GLY A 12 2.94 -9.51 8.81
CA GLY A 12 2.11 -10.55 8.22
C GLY A 12 0.61 -10.27 8.36
N ASP A 13 0.18 -9.73 9.49
CA ASP A 13 -1.23 -9.39 9.72
C ASP A 13 -1.70 -8.29 8.76
N ALA A 14 -0.86 -7.26 8.54
CA ALA A 14 -1.15 -6.20 7.58
C ALA A 14 -1.22 -6.73 6.13
N PHE A 15 -0.37 -7.68 5.75
CA PHE A 15 -0.44 -8.32 4.43
C PHE A 15 -1.72 -9.12 4.25
N ASN A 16 -2.07 -9.95 5.23
CA ASN A 16 -3.26 -10.79 5.19
C ASN A 16 -4.52 -9.93 5.16
N GLU A 17 -4.59 -8.90 5.99
CA GLU A 17 -5.72 -7.98 6.02
C GLU A 17 -5.83 -7.15 4.74
N ALA A 18 -4.72 -6.63 4.22
CA ALA A 18 -4.73 -5.90 2.94
C ALA A 18 -5.24 -6.78 1.80
N ARG A 19 -4.78 -8.03 1.72
CA ARG A 19 -5.29 -9.00 0.74
C ARG A 19 -6.79 -9.20 0.91
N ARG A 20 -7.24 -9.60 2.11
CA ARG A 20 -8.65 -9.85 2.41
C ARG A 20 -9.52 -8.65 2.00
N TRP A 21 -9.13 -7.45 2.43
CA TRP A 21 -9.89 -6.24 2.14
C TRP A 21 -9.96 -5.95 0.64
N ILE A 22 -8.84 -6.04 -0.08
CA ILE A 22 -8.82 -5.84 -1.54
C ILE A 22 -9.71 -6.88 -2.23
N GLU A 23 -9.64 -8.15 -1.84
CA GLU A 23 -10.42 -9.22 -2.46
C GLU A 23 -11.92 -9.04 -2.23
N GLU A 24 -12.34 -8.71 -1.00
CA GLU A 24 -13.75 -8.47 -0.69
C GLU A 24 -14.31 -7.22 -1.37
N VAL A 25 -13.57 -6.11 -1.38
CA VAL A 25 -14.03 -4.87 -2.00
C VAL A 25 -14.12 -5.00 -3.51
N THR A 26 -13.13 -5.65 -4.14
CA THR A 26 -13.11 -5.84 -5.59
C THR A 26 -14.00 -6.99 -6.06
N VAL A 27 -14.29 -7.94 -5.17
CA VAL A 27 -14.90 -9.25 -5.46
C VAL A 27 -14.04 -10.03 -6.47
N LYS A 28 -12.72 -10.00 -6.28
CA LYS A 28 -11.73 -10.66 -7.15
C LYS A 28 -10.62 -11.25 -6.30
N SER A 29 -10.10 -12.40 -6.68
CA SER A 29 -8.94 -13.00 -6.01
C SER A 29 -7.61 -12.43 -6.54
N PHE A 30 -6.57 -12.46 -5.70
CA PHE A 30 -5.18 -12.18 -6.07
C PHE A 30 -4.64 -13.16 -7.12
N GLY A 31 -5.22 -14.36 -7.25
CA GLY A 31 -4.81 -15.38 -8.22
C GLY A 31 -3.46 -16.05 -7.94
N CYS A 32 -2.68 -15.53 -6.99
CA CYS A 32 -1.45 -16.15 -6.51
C CYS A 32 -1.18 -15.78 -5.03
N ASN A 33 -0.28 -16.54 -4.41
CA ASN A 33 0.09 -16.33 -3.00
C ASN A 33 1.09 -15.17 -2.82
N ASP A 34 1.72 -14.70 -3.90
CA ASP A 34 2.67 -13.59 -3.85
C ASP A 34 1.94 -12.24 -3.92
N PHE A 35 2.07 -11.45 -2.84
CA PHE A 35 1.37 -10.17 -2.73
C PHE A 35 1.84 -9.14 -3.76
N ARG A 36 3.14 -9.14 -4.09
CA ARG A 36 3.72 -8.21 -5.07
C ARG A 36 3.21 -8.52 -6.46
N ALA A 37 3.38 -9.76 -6.91
CA ALA A 37 3.01 -10.21 -8.24
C ALA A 37 1.52 -9.99 -8.54
N ALA A 38 0.65 -10.20 -7.54
CA ALA A 38 -0.78 -9.97 -7.68
C ALA A 38 -1.15 -8.49 -7.93
N LEU A 39 -0.36 -7.54 -7.40
CA LEU A 39 -0.63 -6.11 -7.51
C LEU A 39 0.21 -5.40 -8.57
N GLU A 40 1.29 -6.02 -9.05
CA GLU A 40 2.27 -5.41 -9.97
C GLU A 40 1.64 -4.96 -11.30
N ASN A 41 0.63 -5.69 -11.80
CA ASN A 41 -0.10 -5.28 -13.01
C ASN A 41 -1.07 -4.10 -12.78
N GLY A 42 -1.25 -3.65 -11.53
CA GLY A 42 -2.07 -2.51 -11.14
C GLY A 42 -3.58 -2.65 -11.34
N VAL A 43 -4.08 -3.76 -11.89
CA VAL A 43 -5.49 -3.95 -12.21
C VAL A 43 -6.34 -4.00 -10.95
N LEU A 44 -5.96 -4.83 -9.96
CA LEU A 44 -6.68 -4.94 -8.69
C LEU A 44 -6.69 -3.60 -7.92
N LEU A 45 -5.61 -2.84 -7.99
CA LEU A 45 -5.53 -1.51 -7.37
C LEU A 45 -6.50 -0.52 -8.03
N CYS A 46 -6.54 -0.52 -9.37
CA CYS A 46 -7.49 0.31 -10.11
C CYS A 46 -8.95 -0.08 -9.82
N ASP A 47 -9.24 -1.39 -9.78
CA ASP A 47 -10.56 -1.91 -9.45
C ASP A 47 -10.95 -1.53 -8.00
N LEU A 48 -10.01 -1.61 -7.05
CA LEU A 48 -10.22 -1.21 -5.65
C LEU A 48 -10.68 0.24 -5.54
N ILE A 49 -9.91 1.19 -6.09
CA ILE A 49 -10.27 2.60 -5.95
C ILE A 49 -11.54 2.96 -6.73
N ASN A 50 -11.84 2.27 -7.83
CA ASN A 50 -13.12 2.41 -8.52
C ASN A 50 -14.31 1.89 -7.71
N ARG A 51 -14.12 0.92 -6.81
CA ARG A 51 -15.17 0.49 -5.88
C ARG A 51 -15.41 1.51 -4.78
N LEU A 52 -14.36 2.16 -4.30
CA LEU A 52 -14.45 3.22 -3.30
C LEU A 52 -15.02 4.52 -3.89
N LYS A 53 -14.59 4.88 -5.10
CA LYS A 53 -15.09 6.05 -5.83
C LYS A 53 -15.43 5.65 -7.27
N PRO A 54 -16.69 5.30 -7.55
CA PRO A 54 -17.14 4.88 -8.87
C PRO A 54 -16.73 5.86 -9.98
N GLY A 55 -16.11 5.32 -11.04
CA GLY A 55 -15.75 6.06 -12.25
C GLY A 55 -14.49 6.95 -12.16
N ILE A 56 -13.75 6.91 -11.05
CA ILE A 56 -12.55 7.74 -10.87
C ILE A 56 -11.42 7.37 -11.86
N ILE A 57 -11.30 6.08 -12.21
CA ILE A 57 -10.45 5.57 -13.29
C ILE A 57 -11.36 5.03 -14.39
N ARG A 58 -11.38 5.73 -15.52
CA ARG A 58 -12.27 5.40 -16.66
C ARG A 58 -11.81 4.18 -17.46
N ARG A 59 -10.49 3.94 -17.54
CA ARG A 59 -9.91 2.87 -18.36
C ARG A 59 -8.72 2.26 -17.65
N VAL A 60 -8.71 0.93 -17.58
CA VAL A 60 -7.62 0.11 -17.04
C VAL A 60 -7.01 -0.68 -18.19
N ASN A 61 -5.68 -0.69 -18.27
CA ASN A 61 -4.95 -1.45 -19.28
C ASN A 61 -4.85 -2.93 -18.86
N ARG A 62 -5.35 -3.86 -19.67
CA ARG A 62 -5.34 -5.31 -19.35
C ARG A 62 -4.33 -6.10 -20.18
N LEU A 63 -3.46 -5.42 -20.91
CA LEU A 63 -2.36 -6.06 -21.64
C LEU A 63 -1.35 -6.65 -20.65
N SER A 64 -0.85 -7.86 -20.94
CA SER A 64 0.17 -8.53 -20.11
C SER A 64 1.57 -7.98 -20.44
N THR A 65 1.78 -6.69 -20.21
CA THR A 65 3.07 -6.02 -20.46
C THR A 65 3.49 -5.20 -19.24
N PRO A 66 4.80 -5.10 -18.93
CA PRO A 66 5.28 -4.29 -17.81
C PRO A 66 4.85 -2.82 -17.88
N ILE A 67 4.81 -2.26 -19.10
CA ILE A 67 4.37 -0.87 -19.33
C ILE A 67 2.89 -0.66 -18.98
N ALA A 68 2.02 -1.62 -19.33
CA ALA A 68 0.61 -1.58 -18.95
C ALA A 68 0.43 -1.64 -17.43
N GLY A 69 1.21 -2.47 -16.75
CA GLY A 69 1.23 -2.54 -15.28
C GLY A 69 1.63 -1.22 -14.64
N LEU A 70 2.73 -0.62 -15.12
CA LEU A 70 3.20 0.69 -14.68
C LEU A 70 2.15 1.79 -14.90
N ASP A 71 1.51 1.82 -16.08
CA ASP A 71 0.46 2.79 -16.39
C ASP A 71 -0.72 2.67 -15.41
N ASN A 72 -1.17 1.43 -15.13
CA ASN A 72 -2.24 1.17 -14.17
C ASN A 72 -1.87 1.65 -12.76
N VAL A 73 -0.67 1.35 -12.29
CA VAL A 73 -0.19 1.81 -10.97
C VAL A 73 -0.15 3.35 -10.92
N ASN A 74 0.34 4.01 -11.97
CA ASN A 74 0.36 5.47 -12.05
C ASN A 74 -1.04 6.08 -12.01
N VAL A 75 -2.01 5.54 -12.74
CA VAL A 75 -3.39 6.07 -12.70
C VAL A 75 -4.08 5.78 -11.36
N PHE A 76 -3.78 4.65 -10.71
CA PHE A 76 -4.21 4.37 -9.35
C PHE A 76 -3.69 5.41 -8.35
N LEU A 77 -2.40 5.71 -8.35
CA LEU A 77 -1.81 6.70 -7.44
C LEU A 77 -2.37 8.11 -7.68
N LYS A 78 -2.60 8.49 -8.95
CA LYS A 78 -3.29 9.75 -9.29
C LYS A 78 -4.73 9.77 -8.75
N ALA A 79 -5.46 8.66 -8.83
CA ALA A 79 -6.79 8.53 -8.27
C ALA A 79 -6.78 8.61 -6.73
N CYS A 80 -5.79 8.02 -6.06
CA CYS A 80 -5.58 8.16 -4.62
C CYS A 80 -5.42 9.64 -4.21
N GLY A 81 -4.65 10.40 -4.96
CA GLY A 81 -4.53 11.86 -4.75
C GLY A 81 -5.87 12.59 -4.89
N LYS A 82 -6.69 12.22 -5.89
CA LYS A 82 -8.02 12.81 -6.10
C LYS A 82 -9.02 12.50 -4.98
N VAL A 83 -8.89 11.39 -4.28
CA VAL A 83 -9.68 11.08 -3.06
C VAL A 83 -9.05 11.67 -1.78
N GLY A 84 -8.00 12.49 -1.94
CA GLY A 84 -7.42 13.31 -0.87
C GLY A 84 -6.34 12.60 -0.05
N LEU A 85 -5.64 11.61 -0.60
CA LEU A 85 -4.37 11.14 -0.02
C LEU A 85 -3.27 12.15 -0.32
N ASN A 86 -2.41 12.40 0.68
CA ASN A 86 -1.20 13.20 0.52
C ASN A 86 -0.12 12.39 -0.20
N VAL A 87 0.80 13.07 -0.89
CA VAL A 87 1.92 12.41 -1.59
C VAL A 87 2.75 11.53 -0.65
N SER A 88 2.94 11.95 0.60
CA SER A 88 3.64 11.16 1.63
C SER A 88 2.93 9.88 2.06
N GLN A 89 1.66 9.71 1.69
CA GLN A 89 0.86 8.51 1.93
C GLN A 89 0.86 7.56 0.73
N LEU A 90 1.46 7.97 -0.40
CA LEU A 90 1.53 7.20 -1.64
C LEU A 90 2.86 6.45 -1.72
N PHE A 91 2.79 5.19 -2.12
CA PHE A 91 3.97 4.44 -2.55
C PHE A 91 4.45 4.93 -3.93
N HIS A 92 5.71 4.66 -4.27
CA HIS A 92 6.25 4.96 -5.60
C HIS A 92 6.03 3.77 -6.54
N PRO A 93 5.70 3.93 -7.84
CA PRO A 93 5.47 2.77 -8.74
C PRO A 93 6.59 1.72 -8.70
N GLY A 94 7.83 2.18 -8.55
CA GLY A 94 8.99 1.32 -8.33
C GLY A 94 8.81 0.34 -7.16
N ASP A 95 8.14 0.72 -6.07
CA ASP A 95 7.89 -0.12 -4.90
C ASP A 95 7.19 -1.44 -5.25
N LEU A 96 6.43 -1.51 -6.34
CA LEU A 96 5.82 -2.73 -6.88
C LEU A 96 6.63 -3.38 -8.01
N GLN A 97 7.39 -2.60 -8.79
CA GLN A 97 8.23 -3.14 -9.84
C GLN A 97 9.41 -3.93 -9.29
N ASP A 98 9.58 -5.17 -9.79
CA ASP A 98 10.81 -5.93 -9.55
C ASP A 98 12.00 -5.23 -10.20
N LEU A 99 13.05 -4.98 -9.41
CA LEU A 99 14.35 -4.59 -9.91
C LEU A 99 15.25 -5.79 -9.62
N SER A 100 15.37 -6.76 -10.53
CA SER A 100 16.25 -7.93 -10.36
C SER A 100 17.51 -7.84 -11.23
N THR A 101 18.65 -7.48 -10.64
CA THR A 101 19.99 -7.74 -11.18
C THR A 101 21.06 -8.10 -10.11
N ARG A 102 20.82 -8.07 -8.78
CA ARG A 102 21.75 -8.62 -7.74
C ARG A 102 20.99 -9.20 -6.55
N ALA A 103 21.32 -10.40 -6.07
CA ALA A 103 20.38 -11.29 -5.36
C ALA A 103 20.40 -11.27 -3.81
N THR A 104 21.44 -10.74 -3.14
CA THR A 104 21.61 -10.97 -1.69
C THR A 104 21.31 -9.76 -0.79
N LEU A 105 21.39 -8.52 -1.28
CA LEU A 105 20.99 -7.30 -0.54
C LEU A 105 19.46 -7.04 -0.54
N ARG A 106 18.67 -7.92 -1.18
CA ARG A 106 17.35 -7.56 -1.72
C ARG A 106 16.13 -8.01 -0.96
N ARG A 107 16.23 -9.02 -0.08
CA ARG A 107 15.04 -9.47 0.65
C ARG A 107 14.53 -8.40 1.61
N ASP A 108 15.43 -7.73 2.30
CA ASP A 108 15.07 -6.65 3.23
C ASP A 108 14.54 -5.41 2.50
N GLU A 109 15.15 -5.05 1.36
CA GLU A 109 14.70 -3.93 0.55
C GLU A 109 13.33 -4.20 -0.09
N SER A 110 13.12 -5.39 -0.65
CA SER A 110 11.83 -5.79 -1.22
C SER A 110 10.73 -5.80 -0.15
N ALA A 111 11.03 -6.31 1.05
CA ALA A 111 10.11 -6.27 2.18
C ALA A 111 9.80 -4.82 2.61
N ARG A 112 10.80 -3.94 2.67
CA ARG A 112 10.60 -2.50 2.98
C ARG A 112 9.72 -1.81 1.94
N ARG A 113 9.92 -2.07 0.65
CA ARG A 113 9.10 -1.47 -0.44
C ARG A 113 7.64 -1.89 -0.36
N LEU A 114 7.37 -3.16 -0.05
CA LEU A 114 5.99 -3.64 0.14
C LEU A 114 5.30 -3.00 1.35
N LYS A 115 6.05 -2.58 2.38
CA LYS A 115 5.48 -1.81 3.50
C LYS A 115 4.92 -0.46 3.03
N ASN A 116 5.56 0.21 2.07
CA ASN A 116 5.02 1.46 1.51
C ASN A 116 3.66 1.23 0.84
N VAL A 117 3.52 0.13 0.10
CA VAL A 117 2.26 -0.26 -0.53
C VAL A 117 1.18 -0.48 0.52
N LEU A 118 1.48 -1.23 1.58
CA LEU A 118 0.56 -1.45 2.70
C LEU A 118 0.14 -0.14 3.39
N ILE A 119 1.06 0.82 3.56
CA ILE A 119 0.76 2.13 4.14
C ILE A 119 -0.25 2.90 3.26
N THR A 120 -0.09 2.89 1.94
CA THR A 120 -1.08 3.52 1.04
C THR A 120 -2.44 2.85 1.13
N ILE A 121 -2.49 1.51 1.17
CA ILE A 121 -3.73 0.75 1.35
C ILE A 121 -4.41 1.11 2.68
N TYR A 122 -3.65 1.25 3.77
CA TYR A 122 -4.16 1.71 5.05
C TYR A 122 -4.83 3.08 4.95
N TRP A 123 -4.17 4.06 4.35
CA TRP A 123 -4.72 5.42 4.19
C TRP A 123 -5.94 5.45 3.29
N LEU A 124 -5.96 4.63 2.24
CA LEU A 124 -7.12 4.48 1.38
C LEU A 124 -8.30 3.86 2.16
N GLY A 125 -8.05 2.85 2.99
CA GLY A 125 -9.05 2.28 3.89
C GLY A 125 -9.58 3.30 4.92
N ARG A 126 -8.71 4.17 5.45
CA ARG A 126 -9.12 5.29 6.31
C ARG A 126 -10.02 6.28 5.58
N LYS A 127 -9.72 6.64 4.33
CA LYS A 127 -10.59 7.49 3.51
C LYS A 127 -11.93 6.83 3.26
N ALA A 128 -11.95 5.54 2.90
CA ALA A 128 -13.17 4.79 2.69
C ALA A 128 -14.06 4.77 3.94
N HIS A 129 -13.46 4.55 5.12
CA HIS A 129 -14.19 4.55 6.39
C HIS A 129 -14.82 5.90 6.76
N LEU A 130 -14.18 7.00 6.34
CA LEU A 130 -14.68 8.37 6.57
C LEU A 130 -15.70 8.83 5.52
N ASP A 131 -15.83 8.10 4.41
CA ASP A 131 -16.80 8.43 3.35
C ASP A 131 -18.16 7.86 3.73
N SER A 132 -19.12 8.75 4.03
CA SER A 132 -20.49 8.37 4.41
C SER A 132 -21.25 7.65 3.30
N PHE A 133 -20.81 7.74 2.05
CA PHE A 133 -21.43 7.05 0.92
C PHE A 133 -20.85 5.66 0.68
N TYR A 134 -19.75 5.30 1.34
CA TYR A 134 -19.15 3.98 1.23
C TYR A 134 -19.69 3.02 2.30
N SER A 135 -20.43 2.00 1.86
CA SER A 135 -21.03 0.97 2.73
C SER A 135 -20.40 -0.43 2.55
N GLY A 136 -19.27 -0.52 1.86
CA GLY A 136 -18.60 -1.79 1.58
C GLY A 136 -17.77 -2.33 2.75
N PRO A 137 -17.06 -3.46 2.53
CA PRO A 137 -16.16 -4.03 3.52
C PRO A 137 -15.16 -3.02 4.06
N GLN A 138 -14.97 -3.04 5.39
CA GLN A 138 -14.06 -2.14 6.08
C GLN A 138 -12.70 -2.80 6.28
N LEU A 139 -11.63 -2.00 6.23
CA LEU A 139 -10.28 -2.44 6.56
C LEU A 139 -10.14 -2.54 8.09
N ASN A 140 -9.62 -3.66 8.58
CA ASN A 140 -9.28 -3.81 9.99
C ASN A 140 -7.99 -3.07 10.32
N PHE A 141 -8.12 -1.84 10.84
CA PHE A 141 -6.97 -0.99 11.18
C PHE A 141 -6.04 -1.60 12.24
N LYS A 142 -6.54 -2.49 13.11
CA LYS A 142 -5.74 -3.15 14.15
C LYS A 142 -4.64 -4.04 13.55
N ALA A 143 -4.91 -4.67 12.41
CA ALA A 143 -3.93 -5.51 11.70
C ALA A 143 -2.69 -4.72 11.23
N PHE A 144 -2.80 -3.38 11.17
CA PHE A 144 -1.71 -2.49 10.76
C PHE A 144 -0.93 -1.93 11.94
N GLU A 145 -1.32 -2.16 13.20
CA GLU A 145 -0.63 -1.62 14.38
C GLU A 145 0.85 -2.02 14.42
N GLY A 146 1.19 -3.26 14.03
CA GLY A 146 2.60 -3.68 13.97
C GLY A 146 3.42 -3.02 12.87
N LEU A 147 2.77 -2.67 11.76
CA LEU A 147 3.39 -1.92 10.68
C LEU A 147 3.57 -0.44 11.06
N LEU A 148 2.56 0.14 11.70
CA LEU A 148 2.45 1.57 12.00
C LEU A 148 3.04 1.96 13.36
N GLY A 149 3.20 1.03 14.31
CA GLY A 149 3.77 1.27 15.64
C GLY A 149 5.22 1.77 15.61
N LEU A 150 5.93 1.56 14.49
CA LEU A 150 7.24 2.15 14.20
C LEU A 150 7.16 3.44 13.35
N ALA A 151 6.04 3.69 12.67
CA ALA A 151 5.83 4.84 11.79
C ALA A 151 5.14 6.02 12.51
N LEU A 152 4.19 5.75 13.41
CA LEU A 152 3.44 6.75 14.19
C LEU A 152 4.29 7.34 15.34
N SER A 153 5.28 6.62 15.84
CA SER A 153 6.29 7.19 16.73
C SER A 153 7.13 8.29 16.04
N LYS A 154 7.30 8.20 14.71
CA LYS A 154 7.91 9.26 13.89
C LYS A 154 6.92 10.38 13.55
N VAL A 155 5.65 10.07 13.26
CA VAL A 155 4.64 11.09 12.88
C VAL A 155 4.29 12.03 14.04
N ASN A 156 4.16 11.54 15.27
CA ASN A 156 3.89 12.41 16.44
C ASN A 156 5.07 13.34 16.80
N TYR A 157 6.30 12.96 16.43
CA TYR A 157 7.49 13.82 16.55
C TYR A 157 7.61 14.84 15.40
N VAL A 158 7.14 14.51 14.20
CA VAL A 158 7.18 15.40 13.03
C VAL A 158 6.13 16.51 13.12
N THR A 159 4.95 16.24 13.67
CA THR A 159 3.93 17.28 13.92
C THR A 159 4.35 18.28 14.99
N SER A 160 5.37 17.97 15.79
CA SER A 160 5.92 18.84 16.83
C SER A 160 7.26 19.49 16.46
N ASN A 161 7.89 19.15 15.32
CA ASN A 161 9.16 19.77 14.91
C ASN A 161 9.40 19.75 13.37
N PRO A 162 9.13 20.84 12.64
CA PRO A 162 9.18 20.87 11.17
C PRO A 162 10.59 20.86 10.56
N HIS A 163 11.65 21.05 11.35
CA HIS A 163 13.04 21.06 10.86
C HIS A 163 13.69 19.68 10.73
N PHE A 164 13.02 18.60 11.18
CA PHE A 164 13.60 17.25 11.19
C PHE A 164 13.56 16.53 9.82
N PHE A 165 12.97 17.17 8.80
CA PHE A 165 12.77 16.59 7.47
C PHE A 165 14.09 16.29 6.72
N PHE A 166 15.21 16.89 7.12
CA PHE A 166 16.49 16.79 6.41
C PHE A 166 17.35 15.56 6.73
N PHE A 167 16.99 14.71 7.71
CA PHE A 167 17.87 13.63 8.17
C PHE A 167 17.36 12.20 7.93
N VAL A 168 16.31 12.01 7.13
CA VAL A 168 15.75 10.66 6.85
C VAL A 168 15.93 10.23 5.39
N PHE A 169 16.73 10.94 4.59
CA PHE A 169 17.26 10.46 3.31
C PHE A 169 18.76 10.72 3.22
#